data_AF-A0A2D5YZA9-F1
#
_entry.id   AF-A0A2D5YZA9-F1
#
_cell.length_a   1.000
_cell.length_b   1.000
_cell.length_c   1.000
_cell.angle_alpha   90.00
_cell.angle_beta   90.00
_cell.angle_gamma   90.00
#
_symmetry.space_group_name_H-M   'P 1'
#
loop_
_entity.id
_entity.type
_entity.pdbx_description
1 polymer ?
#
loop_
_entity_poly.entity_id
_entity_poly.type
_entity_poly.pdbx_seq_one_letter_code
_entity_poly.pdbx_strand_id
1 'polypeptide(L)'
;MSATARIIVLIVLLLPAFAQGVTIDFWLADGNNSADGTFLGEDRLVRYNSQTGIALSTDTIRAIHLPTPHWYGWPSDLIRIAPPEDPNNPVVIGVDTFWQQIYTLDDPNTGHITPIPDATGNRFGSYAGLGSLAYDSDGDILYSMDGAYGLGVDRLITFNRTTGAKSTAFNVGFTDVRGMAFNEADDLLYVYDKDLGQIHTLDPNSQATQLVTTPVHDVAGGFYGELTFFGGDLFAPFRYEDALGADVVQVREIDLLTGAIVNIGEPIFDVSAHSLLMNSYNPGDVNDDGVVDVGDLAVVGAQWGGPGGTPNGDVAPLLGGDGVVDVADLAMVGANWGGGVGPAVHGDGVMVPGPAAGVGVWALLAGTWVGGGRRRA
;
A
#
# COMPACT_ATOMS: atom_id res chain seq x y z
N MET A 1 -31.14 42.55 34.89
CA MET A 1 -30.18 41.45 34.63
C MET A 1 -30.96 40.34 33.93
N SER A 2 -30.84 40.26 32.61
CA SER A 2 -31.63 39.38 31.74
C SER A 2 -30.78 38.18 31.32
N ALA A 3 -31.06 37.00 31.87
CA ALA A 3 -30.40 35.76 31.50
C ALA A 3 -31.01 35.27 30.17
N THR A 4 -30.25 35.42 29.09
CA THR A 4 -30.61 34.91 27.77
C THR A 4 -30.08 33.49 27.69
N ALA A 5 -30.94 32.50 27.85
CA ALA A 5 -30.61 31.09 27.65
C ALA A 5 -30.34 30.85 26.15
N ARG A 6 -29.08 30.59 25.81
CA ARG A 6 -28.70 30.11 24.48
C ARG A 6 -28.95 28.60 24.43
N ILE A 7 -29.97 28.21 23.67
CA ILE A 7 -30.17 26.83 23.24
C ILE A 7 -29.04 26.52 22.25
N ILE A 8 -28.06 25.72 22.69
CA ILE A 8 -27.11 25.08 21.80
C ILE A 8 -27.87 23.90 21.18
N VAL A 9 -28.30 24.07 19.93
CA VAL A 9 -28.76 22.96 19.11
C VAL A 9 -27.51 22.18 18.73
N LEU A 10 -27.25 21.09 19.45
CA LEU A 10 -26.28 20.09 19.07
C LEU A 10 -26.86 19.37 17.83
N ILE A 11 -26.55 19.88 16.64
CA ILE A 11 -26.70 19.12 15.41
C ILE A 11 -25.58 18.07 15.48
N VAL A 12 -25.91 16.90 16.01
CA VAL A 12 -25.14 15.68 15.73
C VAL A 12 -25.42 15.39 14.26
N LEU A 13 -24.60 15.97 13.39
CA LEU A 13 -24.42 15.43 12.04
C LEU A 13 -23.97 13.99 12.25
N LEU A 14 -24.87 13.05 11.99
CA LEU A 14 -24.54 11.66 11.74
C LEU A 14 -23.65 11.66 10.49
N LEU A 15 -22.37 11.97 10.67
CA LEU A 15 -21.35 11.49 9.75
C LEU A 15 -21.48 9.96 9.79
N PRO A 16 -21.50 9.27 8.63
CA PRO A 16 -21.45 7.82 8.64
C PRO A 16 -20.27 7.42 9.51
N ALA A 17 -20.55 6.68 10.57
CA ALA A 17 -19.52 6.02 11.33
C ALA A 17 -18.87 5.06 10.35
N PHE A 18 -17.70 5.42 9.83
CA PHE A 18 -16.82 4.45 9.20
C PHE A 18 -16.65 3.32 10.21
N ALA A 19 -16.83 2.09 9.72
CA ALA A 19 -16.70 0.93 10.56
C ALA A 19 -15.30 0.92 11.17
N GLN A 20 -15.25 0.97 12.50
CA GLN A 20 -14.05 0.72 13.26
C GLN A 20 -13.60 -0.72 12.96
N GLY A 21 -12.67 -0.91 12.03
CA GLY A 21 -12.27 -2.28 11.65
C GLY A 21 -11.30 -2.44 10.50
N VAL A 22 -10.97 -1.37 9.76
CA VAL A 22 -10.01 -1.47 8.65
C VAL A 22 -8.58 -1.34 9.16
N THR A 23 -7.83 -2.43 9.11
CA THR A 23 -6.39 -2.42 9.36
C THR A 23 -5.68 -2.02 8.07
N ILE A 24 -5.39 -0.74 7.92
CA ILE A 24 -4.36 -0.29 6.98
C ILE A 24 -3.02 -0.39 7.70
N ASP A 25 -2.19 -1.31 7.24
CA ASP A 25 -0.77 -1.33 7.54
C ASP A 25 -0.04 -0.47 6.54
N PHE A 26 0.67 0.54 7.02
CA PHE A 26 1.47 1.39 6.17
C PHE A 26 2.87 1.60 6.71
N TRP A 27 3.80 1.87 5.80
CA TRP A 27 5.18 2.20 6.13
C TRP A 27 5.41 3.69 5.89
N LEU A 28 5.99 4.36 6.88
CA LEU A 28 6.52 5.71 6.77
C LEU A 28 8.03 5.64 6.90
N ALA A 29 8.77 6.40 6.08
CA ALA A 29 10.18 6.63 6.37
C ALA A 29 10.30 7.63 7.53
N ASP A 30 10.82 7.20 8.68
CA ASP A 30 11.05 8.09 9.81
C ASP A 30 12.27 8.97 9.56
N GLY A 31 12.05 10.27 9.74
CA GLY A 31 13.04 11.31 9.51
C GLY A 31 13.32 12.20 10.71
N ASN A 32 12.79 11.91 11.90
CA ASN A 32 13.04 12.88 12.98
C ASN A 32 14.47 12.82 13.48
N ASN A 33 15.05 14.03 13.50
CA ASN A 33 16.32 14.36 14.10
C ASN A 33 16.41 13.71 15.47
N SER A 34 17.39 12.84 15.64
CA SER A 34 17.74 12.36 16.97
C SER A 34 17.81 13.56 17.93
N ALA A 35 17.08 13.46 19.04
CA ALA A 35 17.11 14.46 20.10
C ALA A 35 18.53 14.73 20.66
N ASP A 36 19.53 13.95 20.23
CA ASP A 36 20.94 14.10 20.54
C ASP A 36 21.72 15.06 19.62
N GLY A 37 21.08 15.61 18.57
CA GLY A 37 21.70 16.57 17.64
C GLY A 37 22.75 15.95 16.71
N THR A 38 22.83 14.62 16.65
CA THR A 38 23.64 13.92 15.66
C THR A 38 22.78 13.70 14.41
N PHE A 39 23.07 14.44 13.34
CA PHE A 39 22.37 14.36 12.05
C PHE A 39 22.61 12.98 11.39
N LEU A 40 22.02 11.92 11.94
CA LEU A 40 22.21 10.53 11.48
C LEU A 40 21.20 10.11 10.40
N GLY A 41 20.38 11.04 9.91
CA GLY A 41 19.58 10.86 8.69
C GLY A 41 18.28 10.10 8.91
N GLU A 42 17.38 10.24 7.94
CA GLU A 42 16.09 9.56 7.84
C GLU A 42 16.35 8.13 7.37
N ASP A 43 16.49 7.20 8.31
CA ASP A 43 17.14 5.94 8.03
C ASP A 43 16.28 4.72 8.31
N ARG A 44 15.02 4.86 8.73
CA ARG A 44 14.18 3.70 9.12
C ARG A 44 12.82 3.73 8.47
N LEU A 45 12.24 2.54 8.30
CA LEU A 45 10.83 2.40 7.99
C LEU A 45 10.08 2.15 9.29
N VAL A 46 8.97 2.85 9.48
CA VAL A 46 8.05 2.65 10.58
C VAL A 46 6.79 2.03 10.01
N ARG A 47 6.55 0.77 10.37
CA ARG A 47 5.26 0.11 10.12
C ARG A 47 4.28 0.61 11.16
N TYR A 48 3.21 1.24 10.73
CA TYR A 48 2.08 1.55 11.59
C TYR A 48 0.95 0.57 11.31
N ASN A 49 0.42 -0.01 12.37
CA ASN A 49 -0.79 -0.80 12.33
C ASN A 49 -1.95 0.02 12.88
N SER A 50 -2.87 0.41 12.01
CA SER A 50 -3.99 1.30 12.35
C SER A 50 -5.00 0.72 13.33
N GLN A 51 -5.06 -0.60 13.47
CA GLN A 51 -5.95 -1.25 14.43
C GLN A 51 -5.39 -1.20 15.86
N THR A 52 -4.08 -1.39 16.01
CA THR A 52 -3.41 -1.42 17.32
C THR A 52 -2.82 -0.08 17.73
N GLY A 53 -2.61 0.82 16.77
CA GLY A 53 -1.86 2.06 16.96
C GLY A 53 -0.36 1.84 17.21
N ILE A 54 0.13 0.61 17.02
CA ILE A 54 1.53 0.27 17.28
C ILE A 54 2.37 0.66 16.06
N ALA A 55 3.39 1.48 16.32
CA ALA A 55 4.48 1.76 15.40
C ALA A 55 5.65 0.79 15.66
N LEU A 56 6.01 -0.02 14.67
CA LEU A 56 7.18 -0.88 14.69
C LEU A 56 8.23 -0.29 13.75
N SER A 57 9.32 0.22 14.32
CA SER A 57 10.50 0.63 13.54
C SER A 57 11.23 -0.61 13.03
N THR A 58 11.63 -0.58 11.76
CA THR A 58 12.58 -1.56 11.21
C THR A 58 14.00 -1.23 11.64
N ASP A 59 14.89 -2.14 11.31
CA ASP A 59 16.30 -1.82 11.12
C ASP A 59 16.48 -0.67 10.13
N THR A 60 17.63 0.00 10.26
CA THR A 60 18.09 1.02 9.32
C THR A 60 18.08 0.52 7.86
N ILE A 61 17.54 1.31 6.95
CA ILE A 61 17.61 1.15 5.50
C ILE A 61 19.07 1.18 5.08
N ARG A 62 19.57 0.03 4.61
CA ARG A 62 20.99 -0.16 4.30
C ARG A 62 21.19 -0.93 3.01
N ALA A 63 22.12 -0.47 2.18
CA ALA A 63 22.58 -1.28 1.05
C ALA A 63 23.54 -2.37 1.52
N ILE A 64 23.27 -3.60 1.11
CA ILE A 64 24.08 -4.79 1.44
C ILE A 64 25.46 -4.76 0.74
N HIS A 65 25.60 -4.00 -0.35
CA HIS A 65 26.66 -4.19 -1.33
C HIS A 65 27.91 -3.32 -1.15
N LEU A 66 28.03 -2.54 -0.08
CA LEU A 66 29.18 -1.66 0.11
C LEU A 66 30.01 -2.09 1.35
N PRO A 67 31.36 -2.09 1.24
CA PRO A 67 32.26 -2.60 2.29
C PRO A 67 32.27 -1.75 3.57
N THR A 68 31.65 -0.57 3.53
CA THR A 68 31.29 0.26 4.68
C THR A 68 29.78 0.46 4.66
N PRO A 69 29.05 0.41 5.79
CA PRO A 69 27.63 0.71 5.80
C PRO A 69 27.42 2.14 5.31
N HIS A 70 26.92 2.28 4.09
CA HIS A 70 26.43 3.56 3.58
C HIS A 70 24.96 3.65 3.95
N TRP A 71 24.66 4.72 4.68
CA TRP A 71 23.31 5.13 5.02
C TRP A 71 22.71 5.70 3.74
N TYR A 72 21.56 5.16 3.34
CA TYR A 72 20.78 5.76 2.28
C TYR A 72 20.17 7.06 2.78
N GLY A 73 20.23 8.08 1.94
CA GLY A 73 19.99 9.45 2.35
C GLY A 73 18.62 9.88 1.87
N TRP A 74 17.67 10.01 2.80
CA TRP A 74 16.33 10.54 2.53
C TRP A 74 15.60 9.70 1.47
N PRO A 75 15.06 8.53 1.86
CA PRO A 75 14.09 7.83 1.03
C PRO A 75 12.90 8.77 0.78
N SER A 76 12.85 9.37 -0.40
CA SER A 76 11.83 10.36 -0.70
C SER A 76 10.48 9.75 -0.93
N ASP A 77 10.46 8.57 -1.54
CA ASP A 77 9.24 7.84 -1.77
C ASP A 77 9.49 6.33 -1.96
N LEU A 78 8.46 5.54 -1.67
CA LEU A 78 8.36 4.09 -1.84
C LEU A 78 7.02 3.75 -2.47
N ILE A 79 7.04 3.00 -3.56
CA ILE A 79 5.86 2.45 -4.21
C ILE A 79 5.93 0.93 -4.25
N ARG A 80 4.81 0.27 -3.92
CA ARG A 80 4.66 -1.18 -4.11
C ARG A 80 4.19 -1.42 -5.53
N ILE A 81 4.87 -2.30 -6.24
CA ILE A 81 4.52 -2.66 -7.61
C ILE A 81 4.40 -4.17 -7.71
N ALA A 82 3.23 -4.64 -8.15
CA ALA A 82 3.02 -6.02 -8.56
C ALA A 82 3.38 -6.13 -10.05
N PRO A 83 4.57 -6.63 -10.41
CA PRO A 83 4.95 -6.73 -11.82
C PRO A 83 3.99 -7.66 -12.59
N PRO A 84 3.65 -7.36 -13.86
CA PRO A 84 2.79 -8.23 -14.67
C PRO A 84 3.31 -9.66 -14.80
N GLU A 85 4.64 -9.86 -14.76
CA GLU A 85 5.27 -11.17 -14.81
C GLU A 85 5.16 -12.00 -13.52
N ASP A 86 4.95 -11.36 -12.36
CA ASP A 86 4.82 -12.01 -11.05
C ASP A 86 3.94 -11.18 -10.09
N PRO A 87 2.62 -11.11 -10.34
CA PRO A 87 1.72 -10.26 -9.57
C PRO A 87 1.60 -10.69 -8.10
N ASN A 88 1.99 -11.93 -7.78
CA ASN A 88 1.95 -12.46 -6.42
C ASN A 88 3.20 -12.09 -5.60
N ASN A 89 4.23 -11.53 -6.24
CA ASN A 89 5.47 -11.14 -5.58
C ASN A 89 5.73 -9.64 -5.79
N PRO A 90 4.97 -8.78 -5.10
CA PRO A 90 5.12 -7.34 -5.27
C PRO A 90 6.50 -6.88 -4.81
N VAL A 91 7.19 -6.16 -5.69
CA VAL A 91 8.47 -5.52 -5.39
C VAL A 91 8.19 -4.11 -4.91
N VAL A 92 8.83 -3.70 -3.83
CA VAL A 92 8.80 -2.30 -3.39
C VAL A 92 9.94 -1.57 -4.07
N ILE A 93 9.63 -0.53 -4.82
CA ILE A 93 10.62 0.36 -5.44
C ILE A 93 10.65 1.66 -4.66
N GLY A 94 11.84 2.15 -4.38
CA GLY A 94 12.05 3.43 -3.74
C GLY A 94 12.92 4.36 -4.56
N VAL A 95 12.87 5.64 -4.19
CA VAL A 95 13.76 6.67 -4.70
C VAL A 95 14.52 7.32 -3.56
N ASP A 96 15.81 7.54 -3.78
CA ASP A 96 16.69 8.24 -2.87
C ASP A 96 17.01 9.61 -3.47
N THR A 97 16.59 10.67 -2.79
CA THR A 97 16.80 12.05 -3.28
C THR A 97 18.26 12.46 -3.22
N PHE A 98 18.97 12.03 -2.18
CA PHE A 98 20.33 12.46 -1.92
C PHE A 98 21.31 11.85 -2.91
N TRP A 99 21.18 10.55 -3.14
CA TRP A 99 21.98 9.75 -4.06
C TRP A 99 21.42 9.75 -5.49
N GLN A 100 20.18 10.22 -5.66
CA GLN A 100 19.54 10.45 -6.94
C GLN A 100 19.39 9.14 -7.73
N GLN A 101 18.90 8.11 -7.04
CA GLN A 101 18.80 6.76 -7.58
C GLN A 101 17.51 6.08 -7.18
N ILE A 102 17.08 5.14 -8.02
CA ILE A 102 16.02 4.19 -7.68
C ILE A 102 16.63 2.91 -7.10
N TYR A 103 15.90 2.25 -6.22
CA TYR A 103 16.28 1.00 -5.60
C TYR A 103 15.06 0.10 -5.41
N THR A 104 15.32 -1.19 -5.24
CA THR A 104 14.32 -2.14 -4.73
C THR A 104 14.53 -2.29 -3.23
N LEU A 105 13.45 -2.35 -2.46
CA LEU A 105 13.45 -2.76 -1.06
C LEU A 105 13.16 -4.26 -1.04
N ASP A 106 14.24 -5.03 -0.83
CA ASP A 106 14.26 -6.48 -0.93
C ASP A 106 13.42 -7.14 0.18
N ASP A 107 13.47 -6.56 1.39
CA ASP A 107 12.65 -6.97 2.52
C ASP A 107 12.36 -5.76 3.41
N PRO A 108 11.07 -5.35 3.54
CA PRO A 108 10.70 -4.20 4.35
C PRO A 108 11.01 -4.39 5.83
N ASN A 109 11.05 -5.63 6.34
CA ASN A 109 11.33 -5.89 7.75
C ASN A 109 12.80 -5.64 8.11
N THR A 110 13.72 -5.83 7.16
CA THR A 110 15.16 -5.68 7.37
C THR A 110 15.72 -4.36 6.83
N GLY A 111 14.92 -3.60 6.06
CA GLY A 111 15.38 -2.38 5.39
C GLY A 111 16.45 -2.64 4.33
N HIS A 112 16.56 -3.88 3.85
CA HIS A 112 17.56 -4.26 2.85
C HIS A 112 17.15 -3.73 1.49
N ILE A 113 18.06 -3.01 0.82
CA ILE A 113 17.80 -2.46 -0.50
C ILE A 113 18.86 -2.88 -1.53
N THR A 114 18.40 -3.02 -2.78
CA THR A 114 19.23 -3.27 -3.95
C THR A 114 19.09 -2.13 -4.96
N PRO A 115 20.15 -1.33 -5.19
CA PRO A 115 20.13 -0.24 -6.17
C PRO A 115 19.87 -0.74 -7.59
N ILE A 116 19.04 -0.02 -8.34
CA ILE A 116 18.83 -0.28 -9.76
C ILE A 116 19.80 0.63 -10.54
N PRO A 117 20.85 0.08 -11.17
CA PRO A 117 21.82 0.89 -11.90
C PRO A 117 21.18 1.48 -13.16
N ASP A 118 21.68 2.64 -13.60
CA ASP A 118 21.30 3.17 -14.91
C ASP A 118 21.93 2.38 -16.07
N ALA A 119 21.57 2.73 -17.31
CA ALA A 119 22.09 2.10 -18.53
C ALA A 119 23.63 2.20 -18.69
N THR A 120 24.30 3.10 -17.97
CA THR A 120 25.77 3.24 -17.95
C THR A 120 26.42 2.44 -16.83
N GLY A 121 25.63 1.76 -15.99
CA GLY A 121 26.09 1.09 -14.78
C GLY A 121 26.38 2.04 -13.63
N ASN A 122 26.10 3.35 -13.79
CA ASN A 122 26.24 4.31 -12.73
C ASN A 122 25.11 4.15 -11.73
N ARG A 123 25.48 4.20 -10.46
CA ARG A 123 24.55 4.11 -9.33
C ARG A 123 24.25 5.47 -8.70
N PHE A 124 24.99 6.53 -9.07
CA PHE A 124 24.95 7.83 -8.40
C PHE A 124 24.95 9.00 -9.40
N GLY A 125 24.15 10.03 -9.11
CA GLY A 125 24.53 11.42 -9.41
C GLY A 125 24.20 12.00 -10.77
N SER A 126 22.99 11.80 -11.31
CA SER A 126 22.58 12.46 -12.57
C SER A 126 21.29 13.29 -12.50
N TYR A 127 20.69 13.52 -11.31
CA TYR A 127 19.36 14.16 -11.20
C TYR A 127 19.26 15.09 -10.00
N ALA A 128 19.00 16.38 -10.21
CA ALA A 128 18.90 17.30 -9.08
C ALA A 128 17.55 17.12 -8.36
N GLY A 129 17.51 16.22 -7.37
CA GLY A 129 16.36 16.06 -6.48
C GLY A 129 15.25 15.21 -7.09
N LEU A 130 15.48 13.89 -7.18
CA LEU A 130 14.40 12.95 -7.45
C LEU A 130 13.44 12.91 -6.25
N GLY A 131 12.15 13.01 -6.50
CA GLY A 131 11.10 12.87 -5.49
C GLY A 131 9.80 12.35 -6.09
N SER A 132 8.97 11.76 -5.24
CA SER A 132 7.70 11.09 -5.56
C SER A 132 7.81 10.00 -6.64
N LEU A 133 6.99 8.96 -6.53
CA LEU A 133 6.91 7.86 -7.47
C LEU A 133 5.45 7.55 -7.74
N ALA A 134 5.14 7.36 -9.01
CA ALA A 134 3.85 6.80 -9.42
C ALA A 134 4.08 5.72 -10.46
N TYR A 135 3.21 4.72 -10.50
CA TYR A 135 3.37 3.58 -11.40
C TYR A 135 2.10 3.34 -12.20
N ASP A 136 2.25 3.34 -13.52
CA ASP A 136 1.27 2.88 -14.49
C ASP A 136 1.56 1.40 -14.79
N SER A 137 0.69 0.52 -14.29
CA SER A 137 0.87 -0.92 -14.45
C SER A 137 0.53 -1.42 -15.86
N ASP A 138 -0.37 -0.74 -16.56
CA ASP A 138 -0.77 -1.07 -17.92
C ASP A 138 0.36 -0.75 -18.92
N GLY A 139 1.02 0.39 -18.72
CA GLY A 139 2.17 0.83 -19.51
C GLY A 139 3.52 0.27 -19.07
N ASP A 140 3.59 -0.32 -17.87
CA ASP A 140 4.84 -0.64 -17.15
C ASP A 140 5.76 0.58 -17.00
N ILE A 141 5.18 1.74 -16.66
CA ILE A 141 5.90 3.02 -16.59
C ILE A 141 6.01 3.46 -15.13
N LEU A 142 7.25 3.61 -14.65
CA LEU A 142 7.53 4.25 -13.38
C LEU A 142 7.81 5.74 -13.60
N TYR A 143 6.92 6.58 -13.08
CA TYR A 143 7.06 8.03 -13.08
C TYR A 143 7.80 8.51 -11.83
N SER A 144 8.49 9.64 -11.95
CA SER A 144 9.02 10.41 -10.83
C SER A 144 9.10 11.89 -11.19
N MET A 145 9.34 12.74 -10.21
CA MET A 145 9.65 14.15 -10.42
C MET A 145 11.13 14.42 -10.18
N ASP A 146 11.75 15.16 -11.09
CA ASP A 146 13.05 15.77 -10.89
C ASP A 146 12.87 17.23 -10.48
N GLY A 147 13.70 17.76 -9.58
CA GLY A 147 13.57 19.11 -9.04
C GLY A 147 12.85 19.20 -7.69
N ALA A 148 12.44 18.07 -7.13
CA ALA A 148 11.71 17.99 -5.86
C ALA A 148 12.42 18.77 -4.74
N TYR A 149 11.63 19.26 -3.78
CA TYR A 149 12.12 20.06 -2.64
C TYR A 149 12.67 21.43 -3.03
N GLY A 150 12.23 21.99 -4.16
CA GLY A 150 12.66 23.31 -4.64
C GLY A 150 14.11 23.34 -5.15
N LEU A 151 14.66 22.17 -5.51
CA LEU A 151 16.05 22.03 -5.98
C LEU A 151 16.19 22.14 -7.50
N GLY A 152 15.11 22.40 -8.25
CA GLY A 152 15.17 22.48 -9.71
C GLY A 152 13.90 22.94 -10.39
N VAL A 153 13.80 22.57 -11.67
CA VAL A 153 12.56 22.70 -12.45
C VAL A 153 11.83 21.37 -12.30
N ASP A 154 10.61 21.40 -11.77
CA ASP A 154 9.79 20.21 -11.65
C ASP A 154 9.51 19.62 -13.03
N ARG A 155 10.12 18.46 -13.27
CA ARG A 155 10.02 17.71 -14.53
C ARG A 155 9.51 16.32 -14.25
N LEU A 156 8.48 15.93 -15.01
CA LEU A 156 8.07 14.54 -15.05
C LEU A 156 9.14 13.75 -15.80
N ILE A 157 9.66 12.72 -15.15
CA ILE A 157 10.56 11.76 -15.73
C ILE A 157 9.96 10.36 -15.64
N THR A 158 10.36 9.49 -16.55
CA THR A 158 10.00 8.08 -16.53
C THR A 158 11.24 7.21 -16.43
N PHE A 159 11.08 6.06 -15.79
CA PHE A 159 12.11 5.05 -15.63
C PHE A 159 11.64 3.72 -16.22
N ASN A 160 12.52 3.08 -16.97
CA ASN A 160 12.45 1.66 -17.20
C ASN A 160 13.01 0.94 -15.95
N ARG A 161 12.12 0.37 -15.16
CA ARG A 161 12.40 -0.34 -13.90
C ARG A 161 13.39 -1.50 -14.03
N THR A 162 13.49 -2.15 -15.19
CA THR A 162 14.45 -3.25 -15.40
C THR A 162 15.87 -2.76 -15.63
N THR A 163 16.03 -1.64 -16.35
CA THR A 163 17.34 -1.15 -16.84
C THR A 163 17.82 0.12 -16.14
N GLY A 164 16.96 0.74 -15.32
CA GLY A 164 17.15 2.08 -14.78
C GLY A 164 17.22 3.17 -15.86
N ALA A 165 16.93 2.84 -17.13
CA ALA A 165 16.99 3.81 -18.22
C ALA A 165 15.90 4.86 -18.03
N LYS A 166 16.29 6.13 -18.17
CA LYS A 166 15.41 7.27 -17.98
C LYS A 166 14.97 7.90 -19.30
N SER A 167 13.81 8.54 -19.27
CA SER A 167 13.41 9.56 -20.24
C SER A 167 12.79 10.75 -19.53
N THR A 168 13.14 11.96 -19.95
CA THR A 168 12.40 13.16 -19.53
C THR A 168 11.15 13.26 -20.38
N ALA A 169 9.99 13.36 -19.72
CA ALA A 169 8.73 13.57 -20.40
C ALA A 169 8.58 15.07 -20.74
N PHE A 170 8.44 15.94 -19.73
CA PHE A 170 8.25 17.39 -19.90
C PHE A 170 8.30 18.16 -18.56
N ASN A 171 8.29 19.49 -18.63
CA ASN A 171 8.17 20.37 -17.45
C ASN A 171 6.70 20.45 -17.02
N VAL A 172 6.40 20.15 -15.76
CA VAL A 172 4.99 20.10 -15.28
C VAL A 172 4.45 21.47 -14.88
N GLY A 173 5.33 22.46 -14.69
CA GLY A 173 4.94 23.85 -14.39
C GLY A 173 4.58 24.11 -12.93
N PHE A 174 4.78 23.13 -12.05
CA PHE A 174 4.70 23.24 -10.59
C PHE A 174 6.04 23.70 -10.01
N THR A 175 6.03 24.13 -8.75
CA THR A 175 7.23 24.67 -8.07
C THR A 175 7.72 23.84 -6.87
N ASP A 176 6.85 23.04 -6.24
CA ASP A 176 7.24 22.09 -5.19
C ASP A 176 6.29 20.87 -5.20
N VAL A 177 6.49 19.96 -6.15
CA VAL A 177 5.78 18.66 -6.13
C VAL A 177 6.31 17.77 -5.00
N ARG A 178 5.41 17.29 -4.13
CA ARG A 178 5.76 16.41 -3.00
C ARG A 178 5.22 15.00 -3.08
N GLY A 179 4.00 14.82 -3.58
CA GLY A 179 3.40 13.49 -3.73
C GLY A 179 2.82 13.29 -5.12
N MET A 180 2.85 12.06 -5.61
CA MET A 180 2.34 11.71 -6.92
C MET A 180 1.75 10.30 -6.94
N ALA A 181 0.53 10.15 -7.44
CA ALA A 181 -0.09 8.83 -7.63
C ALA A 181 -0.62 8.69 -9.05
N PHE A 182 -0.56 7.49 -9.63
CA PHE A 182 -1.20 7.22 -10.92
C PHE A 182 -2.54 6.53 -10.68
N ASN A 183 -3.59 6.99 -11.35
CA ASN A 183 -4.91 6.38 -11.32
C ASN A 183 -5.17 5.60 -12.60
N GLU A 184 -5.19 4.28 -12.51
CA GLU A 184 -5.47 3.39 -13.66
C GLU A 184 -6.89 3.56 -14.20
N ALA A 185 -7.83 4.08 -13.40
CA ALA A 185 -9.22 4.22 -13.84
C ALA A 185 -9.42 5.32 -14.89
N ASP A 186 -8.55 6.34 -14.91
CA ASP A 186 -8.65 7.50 -15.79
C ASP A 186 -7.36 7.87 -16.54
N ASP A 187 -6.30 7.08 -16.38
CA ASP A 187 -4.97 7.28 -16.97
C ASP A 187 -4.31 8.62 -16.61
N LEU A 188 -4.59 9.15 -15.41
CA LEU A 188 -4.05 10.43 -14.94
C LEU A 188 -3.09 10.26 -13.75
N LEU A 189 -2.07 11.12 -13.72
CA LEU A 189 -1.26 11.36 -12.54
C LEU A 189 -1.95 12.39 -11.66
N TYR A 190 -2.10 12.10 -10.39
CA TYR A 190 -2.49 13.03 -9.35
C TYR A 190 -1.22 13.55 -8.69
N VAL A 191 -1.08 14.87 -8.63
CA VAL A 191 0.13 15.55 -8.19
C VAL A 191 -0.23 16.54 -7.10
N TYR A 192 0.46 16.46 -5.97
CA TYR A 192 0.32 17.42 -4.88
C TYR A 192 1.39 18.50 -4.95
N ASP A 193 0.96 19.74 -5.18
CA ASP A 193 1.81 20.95 -5.17
C ASP A 193 1.75 21.58 -3.78
N LYS A 194 2.89 21.56 -3.07
CA LYS A 194 2.99 22.04 -1.70
C LYS A 194 2.91 23.55 -1.57
N ASP A 195 3.46 24.30 -2.54
CA ASP A 195 3.42 25.76 -2.51
C ASP A 195 1.98 26.27 -2.68
N LEU A 196 1.18 25.58 -3.49
CA LEU A 196 -0.23 25.89 -3.69
C LEU A 196 -1.14 25.24 -2.64
N GLY A 197 -0.74 24.12 -2.04
CA GLY A 197 -1.58 23.32 -1.15
C GLY A 197 -2.74 22.66 -1.90
N GLN A 198 -2.50 22.24 -3.14
CA GLN A 198 -3.52 21.78 -4.10
C GLN A 198 -3.14 20.43 -4.71
N ILE A 199 -4.16 19.67 -5.10
CA ILE A 199 -3.98 18.48 -5.92
C ILE A 199 -4.43 18.79 -7.34
N HIS A 200 -3.58 18.44 -8.30
CA HIS A 200 -3.81 18.56 -9.73
C HIS A 200 -3.82 17.18 -10.36
N THR A 201 -4.60 17.00 -11.43
CA THR A 201 -4.34 15.93 -12.38
C THR A 201 -3.35 16.40 -13.43
N LEU A 202 -2.59 15.45 -13.95
CA LEU A 202 -1.64 15.60 -15.03
C LEU A 202 -1.79 14.42 -15.98
N ASP A 203 -2.11 14.71 -17.23
CA ASP A 203 -2.10 13.71 -18.29
C ASP A 203 -0.66 13.54 -18.82
N PRO A 204 -0.01 12.38 -18.62
CA PRO A 204 1.38 12.16 -19.05
C PRO A 204 1.55 12.17 -20.58
N ASN A 205 0.48 12.00 -21.35
CA ASN A 205 0.51 11.98 -22.80
C ASN A 205 0.29 13.38 -23.41
N SER A 206 -0.75 14.09 -22.96
CA SER A 206 -1.09 15.42 -23.48
C SER A 206 -0.41 16.58 -22.76
N GLN A 207 0.18 16.32 -21.59
CA GLN A 207 0.77 17.33 -20.69
C GLN A 207 -0.27 18.32 -20.12
N ALA A 208 -1.56 18.03 -20.30
CA ALA A 208 -2.62 18.84 -19.73
C ALA A 208 -2.64 18.69 -18.22
N THR A 209 -2.72 19.81 -17.52
CA THR A 209 -2.94 19.85 -16.07
C THR A 209 -4.32 20.41 -15.76
N GLN A 210 -4.99 19.83 -14.76
CA GLN A 210 -6.27 20.31 -14.27
C GLN A 210 -6.28 20.33 -12.75
N LEU A 211 -6.86 21.38 -12.17
CA LEU A 211 -7.06 21.44 -10.73
C LEU A 211 -8.17 20.46 -10.30
N VAL A 212 -7.88 19.64 -9.29
CA VAL A 212 -8.84 18.68 -8.70
C VAL A 212 -9.53 19.29 -7.49
N THR A 213 -8.75 19.73 -6.49
CA THR A 213 -9.29 20.20 -5.22
C THR A 213 -8.47 21.35 -4.63
N THR A 214 -9.12 22.24 -3.87
CA THR A 214 -8.51 23.41 -3.23
C THR A 214 -9.17 23.79 -1.90
N PRO A 215 -8.40 24.26 -0.90
CA PRO A 215 -7.09 23.75 -0.47
C PRO A 215 -7.26 22.42 0.30
N VAL A 216 -6.25 21.56 0.25
CA VAL A 216 -6.34 20.22 0.85
C VAL A 216 -5.69 20.14 2.25
N HIS A 217 -5.25 21.26 2.81
CA HIS A 217 -4.75 21.33 4.20
C HIS A 217 -5.64 22.21 5.08
N ASP A 218 -5.96 21.66 6.24
CA ASP A 218 -6.76 22.25 7.29
C ASP A 218 -5.91 22.79 8.46
N VAL A 219 -4.60 22.54 8.46
CA VAL A 219 -3.65 22.97 9.50
C VAL A 219 -2.52 23.80 8.90
N ALA A 220 -2.18 24.92 9.55
CA ALA A 220 -1.09 25.79 9.13
C ALA A 220 0.25 25.04 9.17
N GLY A 221 1.04 25.14 8.09
CA GLY A 221 2.34 24.47 7.98
C GLY A 221 2.27 22.99 7.65
N GLY A 222 1.07 22.40 7.58
CA GLY A 222 0.91 21.01 7.18
C GLY A 222 1.00 20.80 5.67
N PHE A 223 1.50 19.64 5.25
CA PHE A 223 1.58 19.24 3.85
C PHE A 223 1.44 17.72 3.69
N TYR A 224 1.12 17.26 2.48
CA TYR A 224 1.13 15.84 2.14
C TYR A 224 2.53 15.43 1.65
N GLY A 225 3.04 14.34 2.23
CA GLY A 225 4.34 13.79 1.87
C GLY A 225 4.30 13.01 0.57
N GLU A 226 3.27 12.19 0.39
CA GLU A 226 3.12 11.29 -0.75
C GLU A 226 1.63 11.15 -1.13
N LEU A 227 1.32 10.71 -2.34
CA LEU A 227 -0.01 10.31 -2.75
C LEU A 227 0.00 8.83 -3.14
N THR A 228 -1.03 8.07 -2.77
CA THR A 228 -1.16 6.69 -3.24
C THR A 228 -2.62 6.31 -3.43
N PHE A 229 -2.93 5.60 -4.51
CA PHE A 229 -4.26 5.04 -4.70
C PHE A 229 -4.34 3.67 -4.05
N PHE A 230 -5.41 3.44 -3.30
CA PHE A 230 -5.72 2.15 -2.71
C PHE A 230 -7.22 1.91 -2.74
N GLY A 231 -7.66 0.78 -3.31
CA GLY A 231 -9.10 0.49 -3.43
C GLY A 231 -9.90 1.49 -4.29
N GLY A 232 -9.23 2.32 -5.10
CA GLY A 232 -9.84 3.40 -5.89
C GLY A 232 -9.90 4.75 -5.17
N ASP A 233 -9.58 4.79 -3.88
CA ASP A 233 -9.54 6.01 -3.08
C ASP A 233 -8.10 6.54 -3.00
N LEU A 234 -7.97 7.87 -2.86
CA LEU A 234 -6.67 8.53 -2.75
C LEU A 234 -6.29 8.70 -1.28
N PHE A 235 -5.12 8.19 -0.90
CA PHE A 235 -4.56 8.33 0.43
C PHE A 235 -3.26 9.13 0.41
N ALA A 236 -2.97 9.77 1.53
CA ALA A 236 -1.75 10.55 1.69
C ALA A 236 -1.35 10.63 3.18
N PRO A 237 -0.06 10.55 3.51
CA PRO A 237 0.40 10.88 4.84
C PRO A 237 0.51 12.41 4.96
N PHE A 238 -0.17 12.98 5.95
CA PHE A 238 -0.18 14.41 6.22
C PHE A 238 0.75 14.73 7.39
N ARG A 239 1.83 15.46 7.12
CA ARG A 239 2.75 15.97 8.13
C ARG A 239 2.26 17.32 8.62
N TYR A 240 2.30 17.54 9.93
CA TYR A 240 2.12 18.85 10.56
C TYR A 240 2.92 18.91 11.86
N GLU A 241 3.13 20.12 12.40
CA GLU A 241 3.78 20.31 13.69
C GLU A 241 2.70 20.44 14.78
N ASP A 242 2.90 19.74 15.91
CA ASP A 242 2.04 19.91 17.07
C ASP A 242 2.33 21.23 17.82
N ALA A 243 1.62 21.46 18.93
CA ALA A 243 1.80 22.67 19.75
C ALA A 243 3.20 22.79 20.40
N LEU A 244 3.98 21.70 20.41
CA LEU A 244 5.35 21.65 20.92
C LEU A 244 6.40 21.74 19.80
N GLY A 245 5.97 21.79 18.53
CA GLY A 245 6.85 21.76 17.37
C GLY A 245 7.37 20.37 17.03
N ALA A 246 6.75 19.30 17.56
CA ALA A 246 7.08 17.94 17.18
C ALA A 246 6.37 17.58 15.86
N ASP A 247 7.07 16.84 15.01
CA ASP A 247 6.48 16.31 13.77
C ASP A 247 5.41 15.27 14.11
N VAL A 248 4.25 15.45 13.50
CA VAL A 248 3.12 14.55 13.57
C VAL A 248 2.69 14.17 12.17
N VAL A 249 2.48 12.89 11.96
CA VAL A 249 1.92 12.35 10.73
C VAL A 249 0.55 11.75 10.99
N GLN A 250 -0.39 12.05 10.12
CA GLN A 250 -1.71 11.42 10.09
C GLN A 250 -1.96 10.92 8.68
N VAL A 251 -2.26 9.63 8.50
CA VAL A 251 -2.74 9.16 7.19
C VAL A 251 -4.15 9.67 6.98
N ARG A 252 -4.42 10.13 5.76
CA ARG A 252 -5.69 10.70 5.37
C ARG A 252 -6.16 10.10 4.06
N GLU A 253 -7.46 9.87 3.98
CA GLU A 253 -8.19 9.65 2.74
C GLU A 253 -8.67 11.00 2.21
N ILE A 254 -8.57 11.19 0.90
CA ILE A 254 -8.92 12.42 0.19
C ILE A 254 -10.00 12.08 -0.84
N ASP A 255 -11.21 12.57 -0.61
CA ASP A 255 -12.30 12.48 -1.58
C ASP A 255 -12.00 13.43 -2.76
N LEU A 256 -11.73 12.84 -3.93
CA LEU A 256 -11.38 13.58 -5.14
C LEU A 256 -12.54 14.38 -5.74
N LEU A 257 -13.79 14.02 -5.41
CA LEU A 257 -14.99 14.70 -5.92
C LEU A 257 -15.33 15.92 -5.07
N THR A 258 -15.25 15.78 -3.75
CA THR A 258 -15.68 16.83 -2.80
C THR A 258 -14.53 17.60 -2.18
N GLY A 259 -13.32 17.08 -2.25
CA GLY A 259 -12.16 17.57 -1.50
C GLY A 259 -12.23 17.31 -0.01
N ALA A 260 -13.20 16.50 0.46
CA ALA A 260 -13.30 16.12 1.85
C ALA A 260 -12.10 15.27 2.27
N ILE A 261 -11.71 15.41 3.54
CA ILE A 261 -10.55 14.74 4.11
C ILE A 261 -11.01 13.95 5.32
N VAL A 262 -10.61 12.68 5.39
CA VAL A 262 -10.89 11.80 6.51
C VAL A 262 -9.58 11.31 7.10
N ASN A 263 -9.37 11.52 8.40
CA ASN A 263 -8.22 10.97 9.11
C ASN A 263 -8.38 9.45 9.30
N ILE A 264 -7.32 8.71 8.99
CA ILE A 264 -7.26 7.25 9.13
C ILE A 264 -6.32 6.90 10.27
N GLY A 265 -6.86 6.29 11.32
CA GLY A 265 -6.11 5.94 12.53
C GLY A 265 -5.78 7.15 13.41
N GLU A 266 -4.97 6.92 14.44
CA GLU A 266 -4.50 7.97 15.35
C GLU A 266 -3.26 8.68 14.79
N PRO A 267 -2.99 9.95 15.18
CA PRO A 267 -1.78 10.64 14.81
C PRO A 267 -0.52 9.91 15.32
N ILE A 268 0.51 9.87 14.49
CA ILE A 268 1.81 9.28 14.79
C ILE A 268 2.78 10.42 15.09
N PHE A 269 3.39 10.39 16.27
CA PHE A 269 4.32 11.41 16.72
C PHE A 269 5.76 11.01 16.42
N ASP A 270 6.62 12.01 16.27
CA ASP A 270 8.07 11.83 16.12
C ASP A 270 8.43 11.06 14.85
N VAL A 271 7.67 11.27 13.77
CA VAL A 271 7.90 10.68 12.45
C VAL A 271 7.75 11.76 11.37
N SER A 272 8.56 11.65 10.32
CA SER A 272 8.34 12.42 9.09
C SER A 272 7.62 11.55 8.08
N ALA A 273 6.78 12.15 7.24
CA ALA A 273 6.09 11.45 6.17
C ALA A 273 6.74 11.79 4.84
N HIS A 274 7.65 10.94 4.38
CA HIS A 274 8.21 11.05 3.03
C HIS A 274 7.59 10.02 2.10
N SER A 275 7.43 8.78 2.57
CA SER A 275 6.80 7.70 1.80
C SER A 275 5.54 7.22 2.50
N LEU A 276 4.57 6.75 1.71
CA LEU A 276 3.44 5.97 2.19
C LEU A 276 3.36 4.68 1.39
N LEU A 277 3.89 3.60 1.98
CA LEU A 277 3.67 2.27 1.42
C LEU A 277 2.42 1.68 2.05
N MET A 278 1.28 1.79 1.39
CA MET A 278 0.12 0.99 1.77
C MET A 278 0.43 -0.46 1.40
N ASN A 279 0.58 -1.33 2.41
CA ASN A 279 0.58 -2.76 2.12
C ASN A 279 -0.77 -3.08 1.50
N SER A 280 -0.75 -3.86 0.42
CA SER A 280 -1.96 -4.38 -0.19
C SER A 280 -2.72 -5.12 0.88
N TYR A 281 -3.69 -4.45 1.51
CA TYR A 281 -4.71 -5.11 2.29
C TYR A 281 -5.39 -6.02 1.29
N ASN A 282 -5.06 -7.30 1.36
CA ASN A 282 -5.78 -8.29 0.61
C ASN A 282 -7.06 -8.48 1.40
N PRO A 283 -8.23 -8.03 0.88
CA PRO A 283 -9.46 -8.10 1.65
C PRO A 283 -9.92 -9.54 1.90
N GLY A 284 -9.31 -10.52 1.24
CA GLY A 284 -9.47 -11.92 1.56
C GLY A 284 -8.55 -12.46 2.66
N ASP A 285 -7.49 -11.73 3.06
CA ASP A 285 -6.51 -12.14 4.08
C ASP A 285 -7.04 -11.69 5.45
N VAL A 286 -8.12 -12.35 5.84
CA VAL A 286 -8.94 -12.04 7.01
C VAL A 286 -8.14 -12.19 8.31
N ASN A 287 -7.09 -13.02 8.32
CA ASN A 287 -6.26 -13.26 9.50
C ASN A 287 -4.93 -12.48 9.54
N ASP A 288 -4.67 -11.65 8.52
CA ASP A 288 -3.45 -10.84 8.31
C ASP A 288 -2.14 -11.66 8.34
N ASP A 289 -2.16 -12.92 7.89
CA ASP A 289 -0.96 -13.77 7.83
C ASP A 289 -0.14 -13.60 6.54
N GLY A 290 -0.67 -12.80 5.61
CA GLY A 290 -0.04 -12.47 4.35
C GLY A 290 -0.38 -13.43 3.22
N VAL A 291 -1.36 -14.33 3.39
CA VAL A 291 -1.87 -15.26 2.36
C VAL A 291 -3.38 -15.46 2.52
N VAL A 292 -4.12 -15.40 1.41
CA VAL A 292 -5.52 -15.83 1.43
C VAL A 292 -5.64 -17.33 1.25
N ASP A 293 -5.98 -18.04 2.32
CA ASP A 293 -6.15 -19.49 2.30
C ASP A 293 -7.32 -20.00 3.17
N VAL A 294 -7.23 -21.27 3.57
CA VAL A 294 -8.25 -21.93 4.39
C VAL A 294 -8.34 -21.36 5.80
N GLY A 295 -7.28 -20.72 6.29
CA GLY A 295 -7.25 -19.95 7.52
C GLY A 295 -8.26 -18.81 7.49
N ASP A 296 -8.25 -17.99 6.44
CA ASP A 296 -9.17 -16.87 6.26
C ASP A 296 -10.61 -17.33 6.11
N LEU A 297 -10.80 -18.36 5.29
CA LEU A 297 -12.10 -18.99 5.13
C LEU A 297 -12.63 -19.56 6.46
N ALA A 298 -11.74 -20.09 7.31
CA ALA A 298 -12.14 -20.57 8.64
C ALA A 298 -12.55 -19.42 9.55
N VAL A 299 -11.93 -18.24 9.47
CA VAL A 299 -12.36 -17.05 10.21
C VAL A 299 -13.74 -16.58 9.76
N VAL A 300 -13.96 -16.42 8.44
CA VAL A 300 -15.28 -16.07 7.88
C VAL A 300 -16.34 -17.09 8.29
N GLY A 301 -16.04 -18.38 8.12
CA GLY A 301 -16.96 -19.46 8.48
C GLY A 301 -17.29 -19.51 9.98
N ALA A 302 -16.31 -19.19 10.85
CA ALA A 302 -16.52 -19.17 12.31
C ALA A 302 -17.38 -17.99 12.78
N GLN A 303 -17.45 -16.91 12.00
CA GLN A 303 -18.16 -15.67 12.36
C GLN A 303 -19.48 -15.48 11.60
N TRP A 304 -19.84 -16.44 10.74
CA TRP A 304 -21.01 -16.40 9.87
C TRP A 304 -22.31 -15.96 10.55
N GLY A 305 -22.96 -14.95 9.99
CA GLY A 305 -24.20 -14.33 10.46
C GLY A 305 -24.05 -13.44 11.70
N GLY A 306 -22.82 -13.26 12.21
CA GLY A 306 -22.47 -12.32 13.27
C GLY A 306 -21.79 -11.06 12.72
N PRO A 307 -21.47 -10.08 13.57
CA PRO A 307 -20.91 -8.78 13.15
C PRO A 307 -19.40 -8.77 12.95
N GLY A 308 -18.78 -9.92 12.69
CA GLY A 308 -17.33 -10.05 12.69
C GLY A 308 -16.71 -10.15 14.10
N GLY A 309 -15.38 -10.22 14.17
CA GLY A 309 -14.61 -10.49 15.38
C GLY A 309 -13.14 -10.08 15.25
N THR A 310 -12.24 -10.69 16.02
CA THR A 310 -10.79 -10.51 15.86
C THR A 310 -10.13 -11.87 15.67
N PRO A 311 -9.56 -12.18 14.49
CA PRO A 311 -9.53 -11.35 13.26
C PRO A 311 -10.93 -11.10 12.68
N ASN A 312 -11.13 -10.05 11.88
CA ASN A 312 -12.45 -9.62 11.45
C ASN A 312 -12.91 -10.33 10.17
N GLY A 313 -13.88 -11.24 10.26
CA GLY A 313 -14.47 -11.93 9.11
C GLY A 313 -15.53 -11.13 8.33
N ASP A 314 -15.89 -9.92 8.79
CA ASP A 314 -16.80 -8.98 8.10
C ASP A 314 -15.95 -7.99 7.28
N VAL A 315 -15.57 -8.41 6.08
CA VAL A 315 -14.61 -7.77 5.16
C VAL A 315 -15.26 -7.21 3.89
N ALA A 316 -16.57 -7.44 3.70
CA ALA A 316 -17.33 -6.98 2.55
C ALA A 316 -18.52 -6.09 3.01
N PRO A 317 -18.71 -4.90 2.40
CA PRO A 317 -17.88 -4.29 1.36
C PRO A 317 -16.48 -3.93 1.89
N LEU A 318 -15.55 -3.74 0.93
CA LEU A 318 -14.18 -3.31 1.21
C LEU A 318 -14.19 -2.11 2.17
N LEU A 319 -13.23 -2.07 3.09
CA LEU A 319 -13.05 -0.96 4.02
C LEU A 319 -14.17 -0.82 5.07
N GLY A 320 -14.64 -1.92 5.65
CA GLY A 320 -15.40 -1.83 6.90
C GLY A 320 -16.43 -2.91 7.19
N GLY A 321 -16.74 -3.77 6.22
CA GLY A 321 -17.83 -4.72 6.38
C GLY A 321 -19.20 -4.03 6.43
N ASP A 322 -20.27 -4.81 6.33
CA ASP A 322 -21.65 -4.29 6.42
C ASP A 322 -22.31 -4.53 7.79
N GLY A 323 -21.55 -5.07 8.73
CA GLY A 323 -21.99 -5.44 10.07
C GLY A 323 -22.49 -6.88 10.16
N VAL A 324 -22.40 -7.69 9.08
CA VAL A 324 -22.78 -9.10 9.06
C VAL A 324 -21.86 -9.94 8.17
N VAL A 325 -21.16 -10.91 8.75
CA VAL A 325 -20.40 -11.91 7.99
C VAL A 325 -21.34 -12.80 7.18
N ASP A 326 -21.32 -12.68 5.86
CA ASP A 326 -22.17 -13.41 4.95
C ASP A 326 -21.47 -13.86 3.65
N VAL A 327 -22.25 -14.09 2.59
CA VAL A 327 -21.74 -14.59 1.31
C VAL A 327 -20.86 -13.57 0.58
N ALA A 328 -21.03 -12.27 0.85
CA ALA A 328 -20.19 -11.22 0.28
C ALA A 328 -18.75 -11.32 0.84
N ASP A 329 -18.59 -11.56 2.13
CA ASP A 329 -17.28 -11.77 2.76
C ASP A 329 -16.61 -13.04 2.25
N LEU A 330 -17.38 -14.12 2.15
CA LEU A 330 -16.89 -15.36 1.57
C LEU A 330 -16.47 -15.18 0.11
N ALA A 331 -17.23 -14.40 -0.66
CA ALA A 331 -16.86 -14.06 -2.04
C ALA A 331 -15.58 -13.22 -2.08
N MET A 332 -15.35 -12.33 -1.12
CA MET A 332 -14.11 -11.56 -0.98
C MET A 332 -12.91 -12.47 -0.76
N VAL A 333 -12.98 -13.39 0.21
CA VAL A 333 -11.93 -14.41 0.44
C VAL A 333 -11.73 -15.27 -0.81
N GLY A 334 -12.81 -15.76 -1.41
CA GLY A 334 -12.74 -16.59 -2.62
C GLY A 334 -12.15 -15.86 -3.83
N ALA A 335 -12.46 -14.58 -4.02
CA ALA A 335 -11.94 -13.76 -5.11
C ALA A 335 -10.45 -13.50 -5.01
N ASN A 336 -9.92 -13.51 -3.78
CA ASN A 336 -8.51 -13.26 -3.52
C ASN A 336 -7.71 -14.53 -3.17
N TRP A 337 -8.31 -15.71 -3.32
CA TRP A 337 -7.72 -16.99 -2.91
C TRP A 337 -6.32 -17.20 -3.49
N GLY A 338 -5.36 -17.50 -2.62
CA GLY A 338 -3.95 -17.67 -2.96
C GLY A 338 -3.18 -16.37 -3.22
N GLY A 339 -3.83 -15.20 -3.08
CA GLY A 339 -3.16 -13.90 -3.11
C GLY A 339 -2.38 -13.67 -1.82
N GLY A 340 -1.12 -13.24 -1.94
CA GLY A 340 -0.24 -12.99 -0.79
C GLY A 340 1.14 -13.65 -0.92
N VAL A 341 2.08 -13.29 -0.04
CA VAL A 341 3.51 -13.66 -0.11
C VAL A 341 3.97 -14.60 1.01
N GLY A 342 3.06 -15.08 1.86
CA GLY A 342 3.39 -16.01 2.94
C GLY A 342 3.39 -17.49 2.52
N PRO A 343 3.91 -18.38 3.39
CA PRO A 343 3.77 -19.81 3.21
C PRO A 343 2.30 -20.18 3.41
N ALA A 344 1.57 -20.38 2.31
CA ALA A 344 0.21 -20.91 2.38
C ALA A 344 0.20 -22.13 3.33
N VAL A 345 -0.78 -22.19 4.22
CA VAL A 345 -1.13 -23.41 4.95
C VAL A 345 -1.83 -24.36 3.98
N HIS A 346 -1.24 -24.55 2.79
CA HIS A 346 -1.35 -25.80 2.09
C HIS A 346 -0.77 -26.83 3.03
N GLY A 347 -1.64 -27.43 3.86
CA GLY A 347 -1.28 -28.64 4.59
C GLY A 347 -0.64 -29.55 3.57
N ASP A 348 0.68 -29.75 3.70
CA ASP A 348 1.53 -30.55 2.82
C ASP A 348 0.65 -31.64 2.29
N GLY A 349 0.28 -31.57 1.00
CA GLY A 349 -0.79 -32.36 0.44
C GLY A 349 -0.50 -33.82 0.75
N VAL A 350 -1.01 -34.29 1.90
CA VAL A 350 -1.14 -35.68 2.21
C VAL A 350 -2.11 -36.06 1.15
N MET A 351 -1.59 -36.59 0.05
CA MET A 351 -2.37 -37.10 -1.05
C MET A 351 -3.47 -37.89 -0.37
N VAL A 352 -4.69 -37.35 -0.36
CA VAL A 352 -5.84 -38.08 0.14
C VAL A 352 -5.77 -39.36 -0.64
N PRO A 353 -5.52 -40.53 0.00
CA PRO A 353 -5.31 -41.75 -0.74
C PRO A 353 -6.53 -41.89 -1.63
N GLY A 354 -6.32 -41.78 -2.95
CA GLY A 354 -7.42 -41.84 -3.89
C GLY A 354 -8.25 -43.05 -3.52
N PRO A 355 -9.60 -42.93 -3.44
CA PRO A 355 -10.43 -44.04 -3.01
C PRO A 355 -9.97 -45.26 -3.79
N ALA A 356 -9.62 -46.35 -3.10
CA ALA A 356 -9.08 -47.57 -3.68
C ALA A 356 -10.15 -48.26 -4.55
N ALA A 357 -10.54 -47.61 -5.65
CA ALA A 357 -11.56 -48.06 -6.58
C ALA A 357 -11.06 -49.24 -7.45
N GLY A 358 -9.78 -49.62 -7.32
CA GLY A 358 -9.17 -50.68 -8.11
C GLY A 358 -9.39 -52.11 -7.62
N VAL A 359 -9.87 -52.36 -6.39
CA VAL A 359 -9.91 -53.73 -5.82
C VAL A 359 -11.34 -54.28 -5.63
N GLY A 360 -12.37 -53.43 -5.68
CA GLY A 360 -13.77 -53.86 -5.46
C GLY A 360 -14.48 -54.47 -6.68
N VAL A 361 -14.06 -54.17 -7.91
CA VAL A 361 -14.81 -54.56 -9.12
C VAL A 361 -14.57 -56.03 -9.51
N TRP A 362 -13.43 -56.63 -9.11
CA TRP A 362 -13.15 -58.04 -9.41
C TRP A 362 -13.88 -59.03 -8.50
N ALA A 363 -14.25 -58.64 -7.29
CA ALA A 363 -14.98 -59.51 -6.36
C ALA A 363 -16.46 -59.71 -6.73
N LEU A 364 -17.06 -58.79 -7.51
CA LEU A 364 -18.46 -58.91 -7.93
C LEU A 364 -18.66 -59.68 -9.25
N LEU A 365 -17.62 -59.78 -10.09
CA LEU A 365 -17.70 -60.50 -11.37
C LEU A 365 -17.30 -61.98 -11.28
N ALA A 366 -16.64 -62.41 -10.20
CA ALA A 366 -16.28 -63.82 -9.99
C ALA A 366 -17.46 -64.70 -9.50
N GLY A 367 -18.60 -64.11 -9.13
CA GLY A 367 -19.75 -64.82 -8.54
C GLY A 367 -20.77 -65.40 -9.52
N THR A 368 -20.68 -65.15 -10.83
CA THR A 368 -21.73 -65.55 -11.79
C THR A 368 -21.35 -66.70 -12.73
N TRP A 369 -20.20 -67.34 -12.54
CA TRP A 369 -19.72 -68.38 -13.47
C TRP A 369 -19.43 -69.75 -12.84
N VAL A 370 -20.35 -70.25 -12.02
CA VAL A 370 -20.43 -71.69 -11.70
C VAL A 370 -21.89 -72.12 -11.68
N GLY A 371 -22.39 -72.64 -12.80
CA GLY A 371 -23.74 -73.18 -12.85
C GLY A 371 -24.30 -73.44 -14.25
N GLY A 372 -23.47 -73.90 -15.19
CA GLY A 372 -23.89 -74.06 -16.58
C GLY A 372 -23.23 -75.23 -17.28
N GLY A 373 -23.59 -76.46 -16.91
CA GLY A 373 -23.54 -77.57 -17.85
C GLY A 373 -23.07 -78.92 -17.32
N ARG A 374 -24.02 -79.85 -17.15
CA ARG A 374 -23.97 -81.11 -17.91
C ARG A 374 -25.37 -81.70 -18.04
N ARG A 375 -25.78 -81.84 -19.30
CA ARG A 375 -26.99 -82.51 -19.79
C ARG A 375 -26.73 -84.01 -19.95
N ARG A 376 -27.77 -84.80 -19.67
CA ARG A 376 -28.26 -86.04 -20.32
C ARG A 376 -27.35 -87.27 -20.39
N ALA A 377 -27.87 -88.40 -19.89
CA ALA A 377 -28.45 -89.45 -20.74
C ALA A 377 -29.80 -89.86 -20.13
#